data_AF-A0A6I5X451-F1
#
_entry.id   AF-A0A6I5X451-F1
#
_cell.length_a   1.000
_cell.length_b   1.000
_cell.length_c   1.000
_cell.angle_alpha   90.00
_cell.angle_beta   90.00
_cell.angle_gamma   90.00
#
_symmetry.space_group_name_H-M   'P 1'
#
loop_
_entity.id
_entity.type
_entity.pdbx_description
1 polymer ?
#
loop_
_entity_poly.entity_id
_entity_poly.type
_entity_poly.pdbx_seq_one_letter_code
_entity_poly.pdbx_strand_id
1 'polypeptide(L)' 'MECAHVRTGTDGGIALKPSDRWTISLCRAHHAEQHQIGEPAFEIRYGLDLVALAEVFARRSPHRRVLTI' A
#
# COMPACT_ATOMS: atom_id res chain seq x y z
N MET A 1 2.03 -14.02 2.92
CA MET A 1 2.00 -12.55 3.02
C MET A 1 2.09 -12.02 1.61
N GLU A 2 1.34 -10.98 1.27
CA GLU A 2 1.23 -10.42 -0.07
C GLU A 2 1.51 -8.91 -0.02
N CYS A 3 2.05 -8.38 -1.11
CA CYS A 3 2.28 -6.95 -1.30
C CYS A 3 1.04 -6.35 -1.96
N ALA A 4 0.26 -5.60 -1.19
CA ALA A 4 -0.93 -4.93 -1.68
C ALA A 4 -0.58 -3.48 -2.05
N HIS A 5 -0.83 -3.09 -3.29
CA HIS A 5 -0.63 -1.71 -3.73
C HIS A 5 -1.79 -0.83 -3.25
N VAL A 6 -1.44 0.25 -2.55
CA VAL A 6 -2.36 1.33 -2.18
C VAL A 6 -2.46 2.27 -3.39
N ARG A 7 -3.66 2.45 -3.93
CA ARG A 7 -3.92 3.28 -5.13
C ARG A 7 -4.43 4.66 -4.78
N THR A 8 -5.41 4.77 -3.91
CA THR A 8 -6.10 6.02 -3.58
C THR A 8 -5.11 7.01 -2.96
N GLY A 9 -4.99 8.19 -3.55
CA GLY A 9 -4.09 9.25 -3.06
C GLY A 9 -2.59 9.01 -3.34
N THR A 10 -2.24 8.12 -4.28
CA THR A 10 -0.84 7.79 -4.62
C THR A 10 -0.52 8.09 -6.10
N ASP A 11 0.57 7.53 -6.63
CA ASP A 11 1.06 7.74 -8.00
C ASP A 11 0.48 6.78 -9.06
N GLY A 12 -0.51 5.96 -8.69
CA GLY A 12 -1.27 5.13 -9.61
C GLY A 12 -2.26 5.93 -10.49
N GLY A 13 -2.89 5.24 -11.44
CA GLY A 13 -3.89 5.84 -12.33
C GLY A 13 -4.75 4.80 -13.04
N ILE A 14 -5.61 5.25 -13.96
CA ILE A 14 -6.40 4.34 -14.80
C ILE A 14 -5.43 3.49 -15.61
N ALA A 15 -5.51 2.17 -15.45
CA ALA A 15 -4.60 1.19 -16.03
C ALA A 15 -3.10 1.37 -15.67
N LEU A 16 -2.79 2.19 -14.65
CA LEU A 16 -1.43 2.38 -14.15
C LEU A 16 -1.31 1.84 -12.72
N LYS A 17 -0.40 0.87 -12.55
CA LYS A 17 -0.04 0.31 -11.25
C LYS A 17 0.74 1.36 -10.44
N PRO A 18 0.41 1.58 -9.15
CA PRO A 18 1.24 2.41 -8.27
C PRO A 18 2.66 1.89 -8.15
N SER A 19 3.60 2.78 -7.83
CA SER A 19 4.95 2.43 -7.45
C SER A 19 4.96 1.44 -6.29
N ASP A 20 5.98 0.57 -6.23
CA ASP A 20 6.15 -0.36 -5.12
C ASP A 20 6.44 0.36 -3.78
N ARG A 21 6.75 1.67 -3.82
CA ARG A 21 6.76 2.57 -2.65
C ARG A 21 5.41 2.56 -1.91
N TRP A 22 4.31 2.43 -2.64
CA TRP A 22 2.95 2.48 -2.12
C TRP A 22 2.41 1.06 -1.90
N THR A 23 3.17 0.24 -1.18
CA THR A 23 2.76 -1.12 -0.84
C THR A 23 2.67 -1.34 0.66
N ILE A 24 1.68 -2.12 1.06
CA ILE A 24 1.52 -2.64 2.42
C ILE A 24 1.53 -4.17 2.40
N SER A 25 1.68 -4.76 3.58
CA SER A 25 1.77 -6.20 3.77
C SER A 25 0.45 -6.68 4.33
N LEU A 26 -0.26 -7.48 3.55
CA LEU A 26 -1.50 -8.11 3.96
C LEU A 26 -1.36 -9.64 3.91
N CYS A 27 -2.15 -10.34 4.72
CA CYS A 27 -2.37 -11.75 4.44
C CYS A 27 -3.35 -11.88 3.26
N ARG A 28 -3.38 -13.04 2.61
CA ARG A 28 -4.22 -13.28 1.43
C ARG A 28 -5.70 -12.93 1.65
N ALA A 29 -6.23 -13.23 2.83
CA ALA A 29 -7.63 -12.94 3.17
C ALA A 29 -7.91 -11.43 3.18
N HIS A 30 -7.08 -10.65 3.88
CA HIS A 30 -7.25 -9.19 3.95
C HIS A 30 -6.92 -8.48 2.64
N HIS A 31 -5.97 -9.01 1.85
CA HIS A 31 -5.69 -8.46 0.52
C HIS A 31 -6.88 -8.67 -0.43
N ALA A 32 -7.48 -9.87 -0.41
CA ALA A 32 -8.70 -10.14 -1.16
C ALA A 32 -9.86 -9.26 -0.68
N GLU A 33 -10.06 -9.11 0.63
CA GLU A 33 -11.09 -8.23 1.20
C GLU A 33 -10.89 -6.78 0.77
N GLN A 34 -9.67 -6.24 0.85
CA GLN A 34 -9.35 -4.89 0.38
C GLN A 34 -9.73 -4.68 -1.10
N HIS A 35 -9.50 -5.68 -1.96
CA HIS A 35 -9.95 -5.61 -3.36
C HIS A 35 -11.47 -5.69 -3.52
N GLN A 36 -12.16 -6.43 -2.65
CA GLN A 36 -13.61 -6.61 -2.72
C GLN A 36 -14.37 -5.37 -2.25
N ILE A 37 -13.94 -4.75 -1.14
CA ILE A 37 -14.67 -3.61 -0.53
C ILE A 37 -14.07 -2.26 -0.89
N GLY A 38 -12.86 -2.23 -1.46
CA GLY A 38 -12.12 -1.02 -1.76
C GLY A 38 -11.37 -0.45 -0.56
N GLU A 39 -10.35 0.36 -0.84
CA GLU A 39 -9.44 0.92 0.17
C GLU A 39 -10.16 1.80 1.21
N PRO A 40 -11.08 2.73 0.87
CA PRO A 40 -11.71 3.58 1.88
C PRO A 40 -12.55 2.79 2.89
N ALA A 41 -13.27 1.77 2.44
CA ALA A 41 -14.06 0.92 3.33
C ALA A 41 -13.15 0.04 4.22
N PHE A 42 -12.04 -0.44 3.67
CA PHE A 42 -11.03 -1.21 4.40
C PHE A 42 -10.36 -0.36 5.50
N GLU A 43 -9.99 0.89 5.20
CA GLU A 43 -9.45 1.84 6.17
C GLU A 43 -10.39 2.07 7.35
N ILE A 44 -11.67 2.36 7.07
CA ILE A 44 -12.70 2.58 8.10
C ILE A 44 -12.88 1.32 8.95
N ARG A 45 -12.96 0.15 8.33
CA ARG A 45 -13.21 -1.13 9.00
C ARG A 45 -12.11 -1.50 10.00
N TYR A 46 -10.85 -1.23 9.65
CA TYR A 46 -9.70 -1.62 10.46
C TYR A 46 -9.05 -0.47 11.23
N GLY A 47 -9.56 0.76 11.07
CA GLY A 47 -8.98 1.96 11.69
C GLY A 47 -7.56 2.23 11.21
N LEU A 48 -7.32 2.08 9.91
CA LEU A 48 -6.00 2.22 9.29
C LEU A 48 -5.94 3.47 8.39
N ASP A 49 -4.72 3.99 8.23
CA ASP A 49 -4.34 4.90 7.15
C ASP A 49 -3.33 4.14 6.28
N LEU A 50 -3.77 3.67 5.11
CA LEU A 50 -2.97 2.82 4.24
C LEU A 50 -1.81 3.59 3.61
N VAL A 51 -2.02 4.87 3.30
CA VAL A 51 -0.97 5.74 2.75
C VAL A 51 0.12 5.94 3.79
N ALA A 52 -0.24 6.34 5.01
CA ALA A 52 0.72 6.50 6.10
C ALA A 52 1.48 5.20 6.42
N LEU A 53 0.79 4.05 6.38
CA LEU A 53 1.42 2.76 6.57
C LEU A 53 2.43 2.42 5.46
N ALA A 54 2.06 2.65 4.20
CA ALA A 54 2.96 2.45 3.06
C ALA A 54 4.19 3.37 3.16
N GLU A 55 4.02 4.61 3.62
CA GLU A 55 5.16 5.50 3.85
C GLU A 55 6.11 4.99 4.95
N VAL A 56 5.58 4.41 6.03
CA VAL A 56 6.40 3.77 7.07
C VAL A 56 7.25 2.67 6.45
N PHE A 57 6.68 1.85 5.56
CA PHE A 57 7.40 0.77 4.90
C PHE A 57 8.47 1.29 3.95
N ALA A 58 8.12 2.27 3.12
CA ALA A 58 9.06 2.93 2.22
C ALA A 58 10.24 3.57 2.96
N ARG A 59 9.98 4.27 4.08
CA ARG A 59 11.03 4.88 4.92
C ARG A 59 11.97 3.85 5.53
N ARG A 60 11.46 2.67 5.90
CA ARG A 60 12.23 1.58 6.51
C ARG A 60 12.88 0.64 5.48
N SER A 61 12.56 0.80 4.20
CA SER A 61 13.11 -0.05 3.14
C SER A 61 14.63 0.08 3.04
N PRO A 62 15.39 -1.04 3.01
CA PRO A 62 16.84 -0.99 2.84
C PRO A 62 17.23 -0.38 1.48
N HIS A 63 16.37 -0.49 0.47
CA HIS A 63 16.59 0.08 -0.86
C HIS A 63 16.76 1.61 -0.82
N ARG A 64 16.09 2.29 0.14
CA ARG A 64 16.23 3.75 0.31
C ARG A 64 17.68 4.18 0.58
N ARG A 65 18.47 3.35 1.28
CA ARG A 65 19.88 3.64 1.59
C ARG A 65 20.79 3.46 0.37
N VAL A 66 20.35 2.72 -0.64
CA VAL A 66 21.10 2.45 -1.88
C VAL A 66 20.90 3.58 -2.90
N LEU A 67 19.76 4.26 -2.87
CA LEU A 67 19.42 5.37 -3.77
C LEU A 67 19.91 6.75 -3.31
N THR A 68 20.58 6.83 -2.16
CA THR A 68 21.18 8.10 -1.70
C THR A 68 22.57 8.21 -2.35
N ILE A 69 22.61 8.81 -3.55
CA ILE A 69 23.84 9.23 -4.25
C ILE A 69 24.03 10.72 -4.00
#